data_AF-A0A5P1HF62-F1
#
_entry.id   AF-A0A5P1HF62-F1
#
_cell.length_a   1.000
_cell.length_b   1.000
_cell.length_c   1.000
_cell.angle_alpha   90.00
_cell.angle_beta   90.00
_cell.angle_gamma   90.00
#
_symmetry.space_group_name_H-M   'P 1'
#
loop_
_entity.id
_entity.type
_entity.pdbx_description
1 polymer ?
#
loop_
_entity_poly.entity_id
_entity_poly.type
_entity_poly.pdbx_seq_one_letter_code
_entity_poly.pdbx_strand_id
1 'polypeptide(L)'
;RHVPTSGVSVRDTRIEATNLENLKELGVLGHRVPTNPKYSTFESRVRTFANWPSTVSQKPEQLAEAGFYFTGNRDKVRCFHCDGGLQLWEKDDVPWLEHAKWFSDCGFVLLTKGQEFIEEAIKTFAPTINKVEKDLDAKNLPTLRRAYPVSEEELQELMNSPPAMLPFKLE
;
A
#
# COMPACT_ATOMS: atom_id res chain seq x y z
N ARG A 1 13.01 15.28 -55.44
CA ARG A 1 12.32 16.06 -54.38
C ARG A 1 12.95 15.65 -53.06
N HIS A 2 13.88 16.44 -52.54
CA HIS A 2 14.48 16.21 -51.21
C HIS A 2 13.74 17.07 -50.19
N VAL A 3 13.35 16.45 -49.08
CA VAL A 3 12.77 17.15 -47.91
C VAL A 3 13.95 17.47 -46.97
N PRO A 4 14.15 18.74 -46.56
CA PRO A 4 15.18 19.05 -45.57
C PRO A 4 14.66 18.68 -44.18
N THR A 5 15.31 17.74 -43.51
CA THR A 5 15.12 17.49 -42.08
C THR A 5 16.01 18.44 -41.29
N SER A 6 15.47 19.60 -40.90
CA SER A 6 16.09 20.44 -39.89
C SER A 6 16.00 19.72 -38.54
N GLY A 7 17.12 19.12 -38.13
CA GLY A 7 17.26 18.48 -36.82
C GLY A 7 17.00 19.49 -35.71
N VAL A 8 16.04 19.17 -34.84
CA VAL A 8 15.86 19.88 -33.57
C VAL A 8 17.02 19.48 -32.67
N SER A 9 17.94 20.42 -32.43
CA SER A 9 18.98 20.25 -31.42
C SER A 9 18.31 20.30 -30.05
N VAL A 10 18.08 19.13 -29.46
CA VAL A 10 17.71 19.02 -28.06
C VAL A 10 18.96 19.38 -27.26
N ARG A 11 18.99 20.60 -26.72
CA ARG A 11 20.03 20.99 -25.77
C ARG A 11 19.80 20.18 -24.51
N ASP A 12 20.82 19.44 -24.10
CA ASP A 12 20.87 18.70 -22.85
C ASP A 12 20.85 19.71 -21.70
N THR A 13 19.66 20.16 -21.30
CA THR A 13 19.49 20.92 -20.07
C THR A 13 19.54 19.92 -18.92
N ARG A 14 20.74 19.68 -18.40
CA ARG A 14 20.94 19.03 -17.11
C ARG A 14 20.21 19.86 -16.06
N ILE A 15 18.99 19.44 -15.70
CA ILE A 15 18.25 20.03 -14.60
C ILE A 15 19.03 19.66 -13.33
N GLU A 16 19.66 20.65 -12.72
CA GLU A 16 20.31 20.48 -11.43
C GLU A 16 19.23 20.04 -10.41
N ALA A 17 19.50 18.97 -9.66
CA ALA A 17 18.59 18.28 -8.74
C ALA A 17 18.26 19.09 -7.47
N THR A 18 18.19 20.41 -7.61
CA THR A 18 18.28 21.37 -6.51
C THR A 18 16.93 21.99 -6.16
N ASN A 19 15.82 21.55 -6.77
CA ASN A 19 14.52 22.05 -6.36
C ASN A 19 13.34 21.08 -6.54
N LEU A 20 13.42 19.94 -5.87
CA LEU A 20 12.32 18.96 -5.80
C LEU A 20 11.05 19.55 -5.14
N GLU A 21 11.21 20.58 -4.30
CA GLU A 21 10.11 21.34 -3.69
C GLU A 21 9.38 22.19 -4.75
N ASN A 22 10.11 22.95 -5.58
CA ASN A 22 9.50 23.75 -6.65
C ASN A 22 8.78 22.91 -7.72
N LEU A 23 9.21 21.67 -7.95
CA LEU A 23 8.53 20.78 -8.92
C LEU A 23 7.13 20.37 -8.44
N LYS A 24 6.94 20.19 -7.12
CA LYS A 24 5.63 19.86 -6.55
C LYS A 24 4.63 21.00 -6.69
N GLU A 25 5.06 22.25 -6.51
CA GLU A 25 4.21 23.45 -6.71
C GLU A 25 3.75 23.60 -8.17
N LEU A 26 4.55 23.12 -9.11
CA LEU A 26 4.20 23.05 -10.54
C LEU A 26 3.36 21.82 -10.90
N GLY A 27 2.95 21.01 -9.91
CA GLY A 27 2.19 19.78 -10.12
C GLY A 27 2.99 18.63 -10.72
N VAL A 28 4.32 18.75 -10.79
CA VAL A 28 5.20 17.68 -11.28
C VAL A 28 5.47 16.71 -10.14
N LEU A 29 4.75 15.59 -10.17
CA LEU A 29 4.95 14.51 -9.21
C LEU A 29 6.23 13.75 -9.57
N GLY A 30 7.11 13.57 -8.58
CA GLY A 30 8.29 12.73 -8.72
C GLY A 30 7.88 11.30 -9.10
N HIS A 31 8.26 10.86 -10.30
CA HIS A 31 7.89 9.54 -10.79
C HIS A 31 8.73 8.47 -10.10
N ARG A 32 8.10 7.67 -9.23
CA ARG A 32 8.70 6.44 -8.71
C ARG A 32 8.38 5.31 -9.68
N VAL A 33 9.40 4.55 -10.07
CA VAL A 33 9.20 3.36 -10.91
C VAL A 33 8.45 2.26 -10.13
N PRO A 34 7.63 1.42 -10.79
CA PRO A 34 6.96 0.32 -10.12
C PRO A 34 7.95 -0.69 -9.54
N THR A 35 7.76 -1.14 -8.29
CA THR A 35 8.61 -2.15 -7.66
C THR A 35 8.59 -3.50 -8.40
N ASN A 36 7.45 -3.88 -8.97
CA ASN A 36 7.27 -5.13 -9.71
C ASN A 36 6.79 -4.87 -11.15
N PRO A 37 7.68 -4.47 -12.09
CA PRO A 37 7.29 -4.09 -13.46
C PRO A 37 6.60 -5.20 -14.26
N LYS A 38 6.89 -6.48 -13.95
CA LYS A 38 6.22 -7.65 -14.55
C LYS A 38 4.70 -7.67 -14.34
N TYR A 39 4.20 -6.92 -13.35
CA TYR A 39 2.78 -6.82 -13.00
C TYR A 39 2.19 -5.43 -13.34
N SER A 40 2.87 -4.67 -14.21
CA SER A 40 2.46 -3.31 -14.60
C SER A 40 1.14 -3.28 -15.37
N THR A 41 0.87 -4.29 -16.20
CA THR A 41 -0.38 -4.37 -16.95
C THR A 41 -1.50 -4.98 -16.11
N PHE A 42 -2.71 -4.47 -16.29
CA PHE A 42 -3.90 -5.04 -15.66
C PHE A 42 -4.01 -6.56 -15.88
N GLU A 43 -3.83 -7.00 -17.13
CA GLU A 43 -3.98 -8.40 -17.49
C GLU A 43 -2.93 -9.31 -16.83
N SER A 44 -1.68 -8.84 -16.70
CA SER A 44 -0.65 -9.59 -15.97
C SER A 44 -1.03 -9.82 -14.50
N ARG A 45 -1.75 -8.87 -13.88
CA ARG A 45 -2.25 -9.00 -12.50
C ARG A 45 -3.43 -9.96 -12.43
N VAL A 46 -4.44 -9.80 -13.28
CA VAL A 46 -5.62 -10.70 -13.31
C VAL A 46 -5.20 -12.16 -13.44
N ARG A 47 -4.24 -12.47 -14.31
CA ARG A 47 -3.74 -13.85 -14.49
C ARG A 47 -3.19 -14.49 -13.21
N THR A 48 -2.71 -13.70 -12.24
CA THR A 48 -2.21 -14.24 -10.97
C THR A 48 -3.32 -14.84 -10.10
N PHE A 49 -4.57 -14.42 -10.30
CA PHE A 49 -5.73 -14.84 -9.50
C PHE A 49 -6.36 -16.16 -9.95
N ALA A 50 -5.67 -16.97 -10.76
CA ALA A 50 -6.19 -18.24 -11.27
C ALA A 50 -6.73 -19.18 -10.16
N ASN A 51 -6.14 -19.14 -8.96
CA ASN A 51 -6.55 -19.92 -7.79
C ASN A 51 -7.02 -19.02 -6.63
N TRP A 52 -7.62 -17.87 -6.93
CA TRP A 52 -8.15 -16.98 -5.90
C TRP A 52 -9.29 -17.67 -5.11
N PRO A 53 -9.28 -17.63 -3.76
CA PRO A 53 -10.29 -18.34 -2.98
C PRO A 53 -11.69 -17.79 -3.24
N SER A 54 -12.62 -18.67 -3.61
CA SER A 54 -14.02 -18.28 -3.89
C SER A 54 -14.79 -17.78 -2.67
N THR A 55 -14.25 -18.00 -1.46
CA THR A 55 -14.83 -17.53 -0.19
C THR A 55 -14.57 -16.05 0.07
N VAL A 56 -13.60 -15.45 -0.63
CA VAL A 56 -13.28 -14.02 -0.50
C VAL A 56 -14.22 -13.23 -1.41
N SER A 57 -14.75 -12.11 -0.90
CA SER A 57 -15.80 -11.36 -1.60
C SER A 57 -15.28 -10.57 -2.80
N GLN A 58 -14.06 -10.01 -2.67
CA GLN A 58 -13.42 -9.16 -3.65
C GLN A 58 -13.08 -9.96 -4.91
N LYS A 59 -13.45 -9.41 -6.07
CA LYS A 59 -13.19 -10.05 -7.36
C LYS A 59 -11.76 -9.77 -7.83
N PRO A 60 -11.12 -10.75 -8.50
CA PRO A 60 -9.81 -10.58 -9.11
C PRO A 60 -9.65 -9.29 -9.92
N GLU A 61 -10.68 -8.91 -10.69
CA GLU A 61 -10.69 -7.72 -11.53
C GLU A 61 -10.62 -6.45 -10.68
N GLN A 62 -11.40 -6.36 -9.60
CA GLN A 62 -11.42 -5.21 -8.70
C GLN A 62 -10.07 -5.04 -7.98
N LEU A 63 -9.46 -6.15 -7.56
CA LEU A 63 -8.13 -6.16 -6.94
C LEU A 63 -7.07 -5.73 -7.95
N ALA A 64 -7.10 -6.29 -9.16
CA ALA A 64 -6.17 -5.97 -10.23
C ALA A 64 -6.31 -4.51 -10.71
N GLU A 65 -7.52 -3.97 -10.82
CA GLU A 65 -7.77 -2.55 -11.11
C GLU A 65 -7.09 -1.66 -10.07
N ALA A 66 -7.22 -2.00 -8.78
CA ALA A 66 -6.56 -1.32 -7.67
C ALA A 66 -5.04 -1.56 -7.60
N GLY A 67 -4.44 -2.25 -8.59
CA GLY A 67 -2.99 -2.44 -8.70
C GLY A 67 -2.47 -3.68 -7.97
N PHE A 68 -3.34 -4.53 -7.44
CA PHE A 68 -2.95 -5.73 -6.71
C PHE A 68 -2.78 -6.95 -7.63
N TYR A 69 -1.79 -7.78 -7.32
CA TYR A 69 -1.64 -9.13 -7.85
C TYR A 69 -1.67 -10.15 -6.71
N PHE A 70 -2.17 -11.34 -6.98
CA PHE A 70 -2.23 -12.44 -6.02
C PHE A 70 -0.84 -13.04 -5.78
N THR A 71 -0.51 -13.29 -4.52
CA THR A 71 0.77 -13.90 -4.14
C THR A 71 0.76 -15.43 -4.20
N GLY A 72 -0.41 -16.05 -4.45
CA GLY A 72 -0.57 -17.52 -4.47
C GLY A 72 -0.86 -18.16 -3.11
N ASN A 73 -1.02 -17.36 -2.05
CA ASN A 73 -1.22 -17.86 -0.68
C ASN A 73 -2.43 -17.20 -0.01
N ARG A 74 -3.42 -18.01 0.40
CA ARG A 74 -4.69 -17.56 1.01
C ARG A 74 -5.32 -16.44 0.19
N ASP A 75 -5.57 -15.29 0.82
CA ASP A 75 -6.12 -14.08 0.22
C ASP A 75 -5.09 -12.93 0.17
N LYS A 76 -3.79 -13.27 0.21
CA LYS A 76 -2.71 -12.29 0.23
C LYS A 76 -2.47 -11.71 -1.16
N VAL A 77 -2.53 -10.40 -1.27
CA VAL A 77 -2.22 -9.67 -2.50
C VAL A 77 -1.12 -8.64 -2.27
N ARG A 78 -0.45 -8.20 -3.34
CA ARG A 78 0.59 -7.17 -3.32
C ARG A 78 0.41 -6.16 -4.44
N CYS A 79 0.69 -4.90 -4.18
CA CYS A 79 0.66 -3.87 -5.21
C CYS A 79 1.88 -4.01 -6.13
N PHE A 80 1.70 -3.89 -7.45
CA PHE A 80 2.82 -3.91 -8.38
C PHE A 80 3.74 -2.69 -8.23
N HIS A 81 3.22 -1.55 -7.75
CA HIS A 81 3.93 -0.27 -7.76
C HIS A 81 4.61 0.06 -6.44
N CYS A 82 3.89 0.03 -5.31
CA CYS A 82 4.46 0.33 -3.99
C CYS A 82 4.90 -0.93 -3.23
N ASP A 83 4.59 -2.13 -3.74
CA ASP A 83 4.84 -3.41 -3.07
C ASP A 83 4.12 -3.59 -1.72
N GLY A 84 3.17 -2.71 -1.39
CA GLY A 84 2.29 -2.85 -0.24
C GLY A 84 1.45 -4.12 -0.31
N GLY A 85 1.39 -4.88 0.79
CA GLY A 85 0.68 -6.16 0.87
C GLY A 85 -0.56 -6.09 1.77
N LEU A 86 -1.67 -6.67 1.31
CA LEU A 86 -2.93 -6.78 2.06
C LEU A 86 -3.40 -8.24 2.11
N GLN A 87 -4.16 -8.57 3.15
CA GLN A 87 -4.75 -9.88 3.42
C GLN A 87 -5.89 -9.73 4.44
N LEU A 88 -6.60 -10.82 4.73
CA LEU A 88 -7.76 -10.86 5.61
C LEU A 88 -8.88 -9.92 5.12
N TRP A 89 -9.20 -10.05 3.83
CA TRP A 89 -10.21 -9.22 3.16
C TRP A 89 -11.60 -9.48 3.75
N GLU A 90 -12.25 -8.42 4.20
CA GLU A 90 -13.61 -8.43 4.71
C GLU A 90 -14.62 -8.19 3.59
N LYS A 91 -15.88 -8.56 3.81
CA LYS A 91 -16.93 -8.50 2.78
C LYS A 91 -17.13 -7.09 2.22
N ASP A 92 -17.02 -6.07 3.07
CA ASP A 92 -17.28 -4.67 2.72
C ASP A 92 -16.02 -3.90 2.31
N ASP A 93 -14.86 -4.57 2.27
CA ASP A 93 -13.61 -3.94 1.84
C ASP A 93 -13.65 -3.55 0.36
N VAL A 94 -13.29 -2.31 0.08
CA VAL A 94 -13.14 -1.78 -1.27
C VAL A 94 -11.65 -1.67 -1.61
N PRO A 95 -11.12 -2.41 -2.61
CA PRO A 95 -9.68 -2.49 -2.87
C PRO A 95 -8.98 -1.14 -3.02
N TRP A 96 -9.58 -0.18 -3.72
CA TRP A 96 -9.01 1.15 -3.87
C TRP A 96 -8.94 1.94 -2.56
N LEU A 97 -9.95 1.82 -1.70
CA LEU A 97 -9.97 2.49 -0.40
C LEU A 97 -8.93 1.87 0.53
N GLU A 98 -8.87 0.54 0.62
CA GLU A 98 -7.85 -0.14 1.43
C GLU A 98 -6.43 0.18 0.93
N HIS A 99 -6.21 0.27 -0.38
CA HIS A 99 -4.92 0.66 -0.93
C HIS A 99 -4.51 2.08 -0.51
N ALA A 100 -5.41 3.06 -0.67
CA ALA A 100 -5.13 4.44 -0.27
C ALA A 100 -4.97 4.60 1.26
N LYS A 101 -5.79 3.89 2.02
CA LYS A 101 -5.78 3.88 3.49
C LYS A 101 -4.45 3.37 4.06
N TRP A 102 -3.94 2.25 3.55
CA TRP A 102 -2.73 1.62 4.10
C TRP A 102 -1.43 2.08 3.44
N PHE A 103 -1.49 2.54 2.19
CA PHE A 103 -0.32 2.94 1.41
C PHE A 103 -0.58 4.27 0.67
N SER A 104 -0.90 5.31 1.43
CA SER A 104 -1.24 6.65 0.92
C SER A 104 -0.16 7.27 0.02
N ASP A 105 1.11 6.91 0.24
CA ASP A 105 2.24 7.40 -0.54
C ASP A 105 2.48 6.61 -1.84
N CYS A 106 1.59 5.67 -2.17
CA CYS A 106 1.68 4.89 -3.40
C CYS A 106 1.49 5.80 -4.62
N GLY A 107 2.56 5.95 -5.41
CA GLY A 107 2.54 6.74 -6.65
C GLY A 107 1.46 6.27 -7.64
N PHE A 108 1.16 4.97 -7.71
CA PHE A 108 0.07 4.48 -8.55
C PHE A 108 -1.31 4.94 -8.07
N VAL A 109 -1.57 4.94 -6.76
CA VAL A 109 -2.83 5.43 -6.20
C VAL A 109 -2.95 6.93 -6.44
N LEU A 110 -1.90 7.69 -6.15
CA LEU A 110 -1.88 9.13 -6.37
C LEU A 110 -2.14 9.49 -7.84
N LEU A 111 -1.47 8.83 -8.78
CA LEU A 111 -1.64 9.07 -10.22
C LEU A 111 -3.03 8.64 -10.74
N THR A 112 -3.62 7.58 -10.17
CA THR A 112 -4.88 7.02 -10.71
C THR A 112 -6.12 7.62 -10.06
N LYS A 113 -6.06 7.93 -8.76
CA LYS A 113 -7.20 8.35 -7.94
C LYS A 113 -7.11 9.80 -7.47
N GLY A 114 -5.92 10.37 -7.43
CA GLY A 114 -5.69 11.74 -6.98
C GLY A 114 -5.56 11.88 -5.46
N GLN A 115 -5.07 13.05 -5.05
CA GLN A 115 -4.78 13.38 -3.65
C GLN A 115 -6.05 13.46 -2.79
N GLU A 116 -7.14 14.07 -3.32
CA GLU A 116 -8.42 14.20 -2.59
C GLU A 116 -9.00 12.84 -2.18
N PHE A 117 -8.91 11.84 -3.07
CA PHE A 117 -9.35 10.48 -2.78
C PHE A 117 -8.55 9.85 -1.65
N ILE A 118 -7.22 10.06 -1.66
CA ILE A 118 -6.33 9.52 -0.61
C ILE A 118 -6.66 10.16 0.73
N GLU A 119 -6.82 11.49 0.76
CA GLU A 119 -7.18 12.20 1.99
C GLU A 119 -8.54 11.77 2.54
N GLU A 120 -9.53 11.55 1.68
CA GLU A 120 -10.85 11.07 2.10
C GLU A 120 -10.78 9.64 2.66
N ALA A 121 -10.00 8.75 2.02
CA ALA A 121 -9.78 7.39 2.51
C ALA A 121 -9.10 7.40 3.89
N ILE A 122 -8.12 8.28 4.11
CA ILE A 122 -7.46 8.44 5.40
C ILE A 122 -8.41 9.05 6.44
N LYS A 123 -9.22 10.06 6.09
CA LYS A 123 -10.20 10.69 7.00
C LYS A 123 -11.30 9.72 7.42
N THR A 124 -11.78 8.89 6.50
CA THR A 124 -12.78 7.85 6.79
C THR A 124 -12.20 6.79 7.73
N PHE A 125 -10.87 6.59 7.70
CA PHE A 125 -10.15 5.74 8.64
C PHE A 125 -9.67 6.48 9.90
N ALA A 126 -9.62 7.82 9.88
CA ALA A 126 -9.19 8.63 11.00
C ALA A 126 -10.09 8.26 12.18
N PRO A 127 -9.51 7.66 13.20
CA PRO A 127 -10.27 6.78 14.05
C PRO A 127 -11.29 7.60 14.83
N THR A 128 -12.39 6.93 15.08
CA THR A 128 -13.24 7.00 16.27
C THR A 128 -12.44 7.02 17.61
N ILE A 129 -11.20 7.53 17.68
CA ILE A 129 -10.52 7.86 18.95
C ILE A 129 -11.35 8.90 19.69
N ASN A 130 -11.89 9.91 18.99
CA ASN A 130 -12.73 10.96 19.61
C ASN A 130 -14.19 10.54 19.88
N LYS A 131 -14.67 9.42 19.32
CA LYS A 131 -16.04 8.93 19.56
C LYS A 131 -16.10 7.80 20.61
N VAL A 132 -15.00 7.07 20.83
CA VAL A 132 -14.92 6.04 21.88
C VAL A 132 -14.82 6.66 23.28
N GLU A 133 -14.25 7.85 23.44
CA GLU A 133 -14.16 8.52 24.75
C GLU A 133 -15.52 8.95 25.32
N LYS A 134 -16.55 9.11 24.48
CA LYS A 134 -17.86 9.61 24.96
C LYS A 134 -18.86 8.52 25.35
N ASP A 135 -18.73 7.30 24.84
CA ASP A 135 -19.83 6.32 24.91
C ASP A 135 -19.45 4.91 25.45
N LEU A 136 -18.23 4.67 25.95
CA LEU A 136 -17.87 3.39 26.59
C LEU A 136 -17.70 3.50 28.10
N ASP A 137 -18.74 3.10 28.85
CA ASP A 137 -18.57 2.57 30.20
C ASP A 137 -17.57 1.40 30.15
N ALA A 138 -16.52 1.52 30.95
CA ALA A 138 -15.23 0.81 30.85
C ALA A 138 -15.24 -0.70 31.13
N LYS A 139 -16.30 -1.47 30.82
CA LYS A 139 -16.44 -2.84 31.32
C LYS A 139 -16.58 -3.97 30.30
N ASN A 140 -16.80 -3.73 29.00
CA ASN A 140 -16.85 -4.85 28.02
C ASN A 140 -16.54 -4.42 26.57
N LEU A 141 -15.28 -4.46 26.14
CA LEU A 141 -14.91 -4.36 24.72
C LEU A 141 -14.10 -5.59 24.28
N PRO A 142 -14.47 -6.28 23.18
CA PRO A 142 -13.64 -7.35 22.60
C PRO A 142 -12.40 -6.74 21.94
N THR A 143 -11.25 -7.32 22.22
CA THR A 143 -9.92 -6.87 21.81
C THR A 143 -9.71 -6.98 20.30
N LEU A 144 -9.71 -5.85 19.58
CA LEU A 144 -8.87 -5.70 18.39
C LEU A 144 -8.08 -4.39 18.46
N ARG A 145 -6.81 -4.55 18.86
CA ARG A 145 -5.70 -3.58 18.88
C ARG A 145 -5.92 -2.31 19.72
N ARG A 146 -5.76 -2.48 21.03
CA ARG A 146 -5.32 -1.40 21.92
C ARG A 146 -3.80 -1.29 21.81
N ALA A 147 -3.29 -0.14 21.39
CA ALA A 147 -1.87 0.18 21.60
C ALA A 147 -1.68 0.36 23.12
N TYR A 148 -1.24 -0.69 23.79
CA TYR A 148 -0.77 -0.56 25.17
C TYR A 148 0.63 0.06 25.12
N PRO A 149 0.90 1.14 25.88
CA PRO A 149 2.28 1.55 26.12
C PRO A 149 2.98 0.42 26.86
N VAL A 150 4.03 -0.14 26.25
CA VAL A 150 4.85 -1.19 26.86
C VAL A 150 5.54 -0.58 28.09
N SER A 151 5.35 -1.16 29.26
CA SER A 151 6.01 -0.65 30.48
C SER A 151 7.51 -0.94 30.43
N GLU A 152 8.29 -0.18 31.19
CA GLU A 152 9.74 -0.41 31.27
C GLU A 152 10.06 -1.79 31.85
N GLU A 153 9.17 -2.31 32.70
CA GLU A 153 9.23 -3.67 33.26
C GLU A 153 8.99 -4.75 32.19
N GLU A 154 8.02 -4.56 31.30
CA GLU A 154 7.77 -5.48 30.17
C GLU A 154 8.92 -5.50 29.16
N LEU A 155 9.54 -4.34 28.91
CA LEU A 155 10.76 -4.25 28.10
C LEU A 155 11.93 -5.01 28.75
N GLN A 156 12.05 -4.93 30.07
CA GLN A 156 13.09 -5.61 30.82
C GLN A 156 12.87 -7.13 30.85
N GLU A 157 11.63 -7.57 30.94
CA GLU A 157 11.26 -8.99 30.87
C GLU A 157 11.56 -9.59 29.48
N LEU A 158 11.31 -8.81 28.41
CA LEU A 158 11.65 -9.19 27.03
C LEU A 158 13.16 -9.26 26.80
N MET A 159 13.92 -8.29 27.31
CA MET A 159 15.39 -8.28 27.19
C MET A 159 16.07 -9.41 27.97
N ASN A 160 15.44 -9.90 29.03
CA ASN A 160 15.94 -11.00 29.86
C ASN A 160 15.35 -12.37 29.46
N SER A 161 14.54 -12.42 28.40
CA SER A 161 13.98 -13.68 27.92
C SER A 161 15.04 -14.57 27.26
N PRO A 162 14.96 -15.91 27.39
CA PRO A 162 15.89 -16.81 26.74
C PRO A 162 15.84 -16.67 25.22
N PRO A 163 16.98 -16.72 24.50
CA PRO A 163 16.97 -16.69 23.04
C PRO A 163 16.14 -17.85 22.49
N ALA A 164 15.28 -17.56 21.52
CA ALA A 164 14.46 -18.56 20.85
C ALA A 164 15.36 -19.54 20.07
N MET A 165 15.72 -20.66 20.70
CA MET A 165 16.42 -21.76 20.04
C MET A 165 15.40 -22.55 19.22
N LEU A 166 15.41 -22.36 17.90
CA LEU A 166 14.73 -23.28 16.99
C LEU A 166 15.51 -24.61 16.94
N PRO A 167 14.87 -25.78 17.11
CA PRO A 167 15.56 -27.03 16.88
C PRO A 167 15.81 -27.20 15.37
N PHE A 168 17.04 -26.97 14.94
CA PHE A 168 17.54 -27.50 13.68
C PHE A 168 17.51 -29.04 13.78
N LYS A 169 16.48 -29.67 13.20
CA LYS A 169 16.56 -31.09 12.87
C LYS A 169 17.46 -31.23 11.65
N LEU A 170 18.66 -31.76 11.88
CA LEU A 170 19.48 -32.38 10.86
C LEU A 170 18.99 -33.82 10.68
N GLU A 171 18.46 -34.11 9.49
CA GLU A 171 18.41 -35.44 8.87
C GLU A 171 18.38 -35.24 7.35
#